data_AF-A0A3D6AKN5-F1
#
_entry.id   AF-A0A3D6AKN5-F1
#
_cell.length_a   1.000
_cell.length_b   1.000
_cell.length_c   1.000
_cell.angle_alpha   90.00
_cell.angle_beta   90.00
_cell.angle_gamma   90.00
#
_symmetry.space_group_name_H-M   'P 1'
#
loop_
_entity.id
_entity.type
_entity.pdbx_description
1 polymer ?
#
loop_
_entity_poly.entity_id
_entity_poly.type
_entity_poly.pdbx_seq_one_letter_code
_entity_poly.pdbx_strand_id
1 'polypeptide(L)'
;MQAIEELKSILTETLNLGERGKSLSAHSPLLGSLPELDSMAVIHLITALEDRFGISVHDDDISASTFETLGSLAAFVDGKLAQ
;
A
#
# COMPACT_ATOMS: atom_id res chain seq x y z
N MET A 1 11.61 -8.45 -2.55
CA MET A 1 11.14 -8.05 -1.20
C MET A 1 11.35 -6.57 -0.87
N GLN A 2 11.91 -5.74 -1.75
CA GLN A 2 12.10 -4.30 -1.50
C GLN A 2 10.78 -3.51 -1.43
N ALA A 3 9.76 -3.94 -2.19
CA ALA A 3 8.47 -3.26 -2.24
C ALA A 3 7.79 -3.12 -0.86
N ILE A 4 7.96 -4.09 0.05
CA ILE A 4 7.33 -4.07 1.39
C ILE A 4 7.90 -2.93 2.25
N GLU A 5 9.21 -2.75 2.26
CA GLU A 5 9.86 -1.71 3.07
C GLU A 5 9.52 -0.31 2.56
N GLU A 6 9.50 -0.13 1.24
CA GLU A 6 9.05 1.12 0.62
C GLU A 6 7.57 1.38 0.90
N LEU A 7 6.71 0.36 0.73
CA LEU A 7 5.28 0.45 1.03
C LEU A 7 5.00 0.85 2.47
N LYS A 8 5.77 0.32 3.42
CA LYS A 8 5.68 0.74 4.82
C LYS A 8 6.00 2.21 5.00
N SER A 9 7.07 2.69 4.36
CA SER A 9 7.45 4.09 4.43
C SER A 9 6.35 4.97 3.85
N ILE A 10 5.85 4.63 2.66
CA ILE A 10 4.74 5.34 2.00
C ILE A 10 3.49 5.33 2.88
N LEU A 11 3.03 4.17 3.36
CA LEU A 11 1.88 4.07 4.27
C LEU A 11 2.09 4.89 5.54
N THR A 12 3.30 4.85 6.11
CA THR A 12 3.63 5.61 7.32
C THR A 12 3.56 7.11 7.08
N GLU A 13 4.02 7.60 5.93
CA GLU A 13 3.99 9.01 5.54
C GLU A 13 2.57 9.44 5.14
N THR A 14 1.87 8.65 4.31
CA THR A 14 0.52 8.97 3.81
C THR A 14 -0.53 8.95 4.91
N LEU A 15 -0.48 7.96 5.80
CA LEU A 15 -1.44 7.79 6.89
C LEU A 15 -0.94 8.37 8.22
N ASN A 16 0.27 8.93 8.23
CA ASN A 16 0.90 9.55 9.40
C ASN A 16 0.98 8.61 10.62
N LEU A 17 1.21 7.31 10.38
CA LEU A 17 1.19 6.24 11.42
C LEU A 17 2.40 6.25 12.36
N GLY A 18 3.47 6.96 11.98
CA GLY A 18 4.74 6.98 12.70
C GLY A 18 5.34 5.58 12.90
N GLU A 19 5.74 5.25 14.13
CA GLU A 19 6.39 3.97 14.46
C GLU A 19 5.46 2.76 14.27
N ARG A 20 4.12 2.95 14.27
CA ARG A 20 3.16 1.86 14.04
C ARG A 20 3.24 1.33 12.61
N GLY A 21 3.40 2.22 11.63
CA GLY A 21 3.51 1.83 10.22
C GLY A 21 4.78 1.03 9.94
N LYS A 22 5.89 1.37 10.63
CA LYS A 22 7.16 0.60 10.55
C LYS A 22 7.05 -0.81 11.12
N SER A 23 6.16 -1.03 12.09
CA SER A 23 5.92 -2.33 12.73
C SER A 23 4.98 -3.24 11.93
N LEU A 24 4.36 -2.74 10.85
CA LEU A 24 3.55 -3.57 9.96
C LEU A 24 4.40 -4.72 9.37
N SER A 25 3.79 -5.78 8.89
CA SER A 25 4.50 -6.87 8.21
C SER A 25 3.66 -7.35 7.04
N ALA A 26 4.20 -8.22 6.18
CA ALA A 26 3.49 -8.75 5.02
C ALA A 26 2.12 -9.36 5.37
N HIS A 27 2.01 -9.95 6.57
CA HIS A 27 0.78 -10.56 7.08
C HIS A 27 -0.10 -9.60 7.88
N SER A 28 0.32 -8.34 8.05
CA SER A 28 -0.49 -7.34 8.74
C SER A 28 -1.63 -6.88 7.83
N PRO A 29 -2.88 -6.97 8.31
CA PRO A 29 -4.01 -6.40 7.59
C PRO A 29 -3.90 -4.89 7.54
N LEU A 30 -4.25 -4.29 6.40
CA LEU A 30 -4.29 -2.83 6.22
C LEU A 30 -5.75 -2.37 6.30
N LEU A 31 -6.60 -2.84 5.38
CA LEU A 31 -8.03 -2.61 5.43
C LEU A 31 -8.65 -3.17 6.72
N GLY A 32 -9.39 -2.32 7.43
CA GLY A 32 -10.05 -2.65 8.69
C GLY A 32 -9.15 -2.64 9.92
N SER A 33 -7.83 -2.74 9.77
CA SER A 33 -6.88 -2.61 10.90
C SER A 33 -6.39 -1.18 11.09
N LEU A 34 -6.34 -0.40 10.01
CA LEU A 34 -5.95 1.01 10.03
C LEU A 34 -7.22 1.85 9.85
N PRO A 35 -7.75 2.48 10.91
CA PRO A 35 -8.88 3.39 10.78
C PRO A 35 -8.56 4.60 9.89
N GLU A 36 -7.29 4.93 9.70
CA GLU A 36 -6.81 6.02 8.84
C GLU A 36 -6.89 5.69 7.35
N LEU A 37 -6.97 4.40 6.98
CA LEU A 37 -7.10 3.96 5.60
C LEU A 37 -8.55 4.11 5.11
N ASP A 38 -8.99 5.35 4.98
CA ASP A 38 -10.29 5.73 4.45
C ASP A 38 -10.31 5.75 2.90
N SER A 39 -11.50 5.87 2.32
CA SER A 39 -11.70 5.93 0.87
C SER A 39 -10.87 7.02 0.16
N MET A 40 -10.55 8.13 0.84
CA MET A 40 -9.69 9.19 0.32
C MET A 40 -8.19 8.87 0.51
N ALA A 41 -7.83 8.17 1.57
CA ALA A 41 -6.45 7.79 1.84
C ALA A 41 -5.96 6.73 0.86
N VAL A 42 -6.86 5.83 0.42
CA VAL A 42 -6.58 4.85 -0.64
C VAL A 42 -6.18 5.54 -1.94
N ILE A 43 -6.92 6.56 -2.38
CA ILE A 43 -6.59 7.35 -3.58
C ILE A 43 -5.19 7.97 -3.44
N HIS A 44 -4.91 8.63 -2.31
CA HIS A 44 -3.58 9.22 -2.07
C HIS A 44 -2.46 8.18 -2.05
N LEU A 45 -2.71 7.02 -1.44
CA LEU A 45 -1.76 5.93 -1.40
C LEU A 45 -1.46 5.42 -2.81
N ILE A 46 -2.48 5.22 -3.64
CA ILE A 46 -2.32 4.81 -5.04
C ILE A 46 -1.45 5.82 -5.79
N THR A 47 -1.79 7.11 -5.74
CA THR A 47 -0.99 8.15 -6.41
C THR A 47 0.46 8.16 -5.92
N ALA A 48 0.70 7.97 -4.61
CA ALA A 48 2.05 7.88 -4.07
C ALA A 48 2.80 6.63 -4.56
N LEU A 49 2.10 5.50 -4.74
CA LEU A 49 2.67 4.28 -5.30
C LEU A 49 3.04 4.47 -6.77
N GLU A 50 2.16 5.08 -7.56
CA GLU A 50 2.43 5.39 -8.97
C GLU A 50 3.64 6.32 -9.12
N ASP A 51 3.74 7.37 -8.29
CA ASP A 51 4.88 8.30 -8.29
C ASP A 51 6.20 7.62 -7.85
N ARG A 52 6.16 6.82 -6.79
CA ARG A 52 7.36 6.19 -6.20
C ARG A 52 7.87 5.01 -7.02
N PHE A 53 6.97 4.15 -7.47
CA PHE A 53 7.32 2.93 -8.19
C PHE A 53 7.27 3.13 -9.71
N GLY A 54 6.69 4.22 -10.21
CA GLY A 54 6.53 4.45 -11.64
C GLY A 54 5.53 3.48 -12.30
N ILE A 55 4.62 2.90 -11.51
CA ILE A 55 3.58 1.98 -12.00
C ILE A 55 2.31 2.74 -12.36
N SER A 56 1.42 2.12 -13.14
CA SER A 56 0.06 2.63 -13.35
C SER A 56 -0.95 1.68 -12.71
N VAL A 57 -1.82 2.21 -11.87
CA VAL A 57 -2.86 1.47 -11.16
C VAL A 57 -4.21 1.94 -11.65
N HIS A 58 -4.99 1.05 -12.27
CA HIS A 58 -6.34 1.38 -12.74
C HIS A 58 -7.39 1.12 -11.65
N ASP A 59 -8.55 1.78 -11.76
CA ASP A 59 -9.71 1.53 -10.89
C ASP A 59 -10.09 0.04 -10.80
N ASP A 60 -9.99 -0.71 -11.91
CA ASP A 60 -10.23 -2.16 -11.93
C ASP A 60 -9.20 -2.97 -11.11
N ASP A 61 -7.99 -2.44 -10.90
CA ASP A 61 -6.99 -3.05 -10.04
C ASP A 61 -7.23 -2.72 -8.54
N ILE A 62 -8.00 -1.67 -8.25
CA ILE A 62 -8.35 -1.24 -6.90
C ILE A 62 -9.47 -2.13 -6.36
N SER A 63 -9.07 -3.16 -5.64
CA SER A 63 -9.99 -4.04 -4.92
C SER A 63 -9.67 -4.08 -3.43
N ALA A 64 -10.68 -4.35 -2.61
CA ALA A 64 -10.50 -4.56 -1.17
C ALA A 64 -9.47 -5.68 -0.89
N SER A 65 -9.35 -6.66 -1.78
CA SER A 65 -8.39 -7.76 -1.73
C SER A 65 -6.94 -7.28 -1.87
N THR A 66 -6.70 -6.28 -2.73
CA THR A 66 -5.35 -5.70 -2.95
C THR A 66 -4.87 -4.96 -1.71
N PHE A 67 -5.77 -4.27 -1.01
CA PHE A 67 -5.49 -3.53 0.23
C PHE A 67 -5.79 -4.34 1.50
N GLU A 68 -6.06 -5.64 1.39
CA GLU A 68 -6.37 -6.49 2.54
C GLU A 68 -5.16 -6.58 3.48
N THR A 69 -3.98 -6.85 2.92
CA THR A 69 -2.72 -6.96 3.66
C THR A 69 -1.59 -6.24 2.95
N LEU A 70 -0.55 -5.89 3.70
CA LEU A 70 0.67 -5.31 3.13
C LEU A 70 1.34 -6.25 2.11
N GLY A 71 1.27 -7.56 2.34
CA GLY A 71 1.79 -8.57 1.43
C GLY A 71 1.05 -8.61 0.10
N SER A 72 -0.29 -8.55 0.12
CA SER A 72 -1.11 -8.48 -1.09
C SER A 72 -0.76 -7.25 -1.94
N LEU A 73 -0.66 -6.09 -1.29
CA LEU A 73 -0.31 -4.84 -1.96
C LEU A 73 1.11 -4.87 -2.53
N ALA A 74 2.07 -5.42 -1.78
CA ALA A 74 3.44 -5.56 -2.26
C ALA A 74 3.55 -6.54 -3.44
N ALA A 75 2.84 -7.67 -3.40
CA ALA A 75 2.79 -8.62 -4.51
C ALA A 75 2.15 -8.00 -5.76
N PHE A 76 1.12 -7.16 -5.59
CA PHE A 76 0.51 -6.41 -6.67
C PHE A 76 1.49 -5.43 -7.31
N VAL A 77 2.20 -4.62 -6.50
CA VAL A 77 3.23 -3.68 -6.99
C VAL A 77 4.36 -4.41 -7.70
N ASP A 78 4.87 -5.50 -7.10
CA ASP A 78 5.94 -6.32 -7.70
C ASP A 78 5.52 -6.91 -9.05
N GLY A 79 4.27 -7.37 -9.16
CA GLY A 79 3.69 -7.83 -10.42
C GLY A 79 3.60 -6.74 -11.49
N LYS A 80 3.23 -5.51 -11.11
CA LYS A 80 3.20 -4.35 -12.04
C LYS A 80 4.59 -3.90 -12.45
N LEU A 81 5.57 -3.96 -11.57
CA LEU A 81 6.97 -3.64 -11.86
C LEU A 81 7.66 -4.66 -12.78
N ALA A 82 7.17 -5.90 -12.78
CA ALA A 82 7.67 -6.98 -13.63
C ALA A 82 7.01 -7.01 -15.03
N GLN A 83 5.98 -6.19 -15.28
CA GLN A 83 5.36 -5.99 -16.59
C GLN A 83 6.12 -4.97 -17.43
#